data_AF-A0A7C2H6W4-F1
#
_entry.id   AF-A0A7C2H6W4-F1
#
_cell.length_a   1.000
_cell.length_b   1.000
_cell.length_c   1.000
_cell.angle_alpha   90.00
_cell.angle_beta   90.00
_cell.angle_gamma   90.00
#
_symmetry.space_group_name_H-M   'P 1'
#
loop_
_entity.id
_entity.type
_entity.pdbx_description
1 polymer ?
#
loop_
_entity_poly.entity_id
_entity_poly.type
_entity_poly.pdbx_seq_one_letter_code
_entity_poly.pdbx_strand_id
1 'polypeptide(L)'
;MILLVASLKDVASLTITRQVLEHYPFKPTGQTFQGNPIYSTIVNKKEVNLIILREEAVNAQCLTESFPNPSLIVFISRHSSTSGKPTLSAHTPGNFGEAALGGLPRQ
;
A
#
# COMPACT_ATOMS: atom_id res chain seq x y z
N MET A 1 14.08 -0.07 -4.74
CA MET A 1 12.70 0.08 -5.23
C MET A 1 11.81 0.63 -4.13
N ILE A 2 10.96 1.60 -4.43
CA ILE A 2 9.84 2.01 -3.55
C ILE A 2 8.61 1.19 -3.94
N LEU A 3 7.87 0.67 -2.97
CA LEU A 3 6.64 -0.09 -3.19
C LEU A 3 5.44 0.70 -2.65
N LEU A 4 4.54 1.12 -3.55
CA LEU A 4 3.23 1.65 -3.20
C LEU A 4 2.25 0.48 -3.09
N VAL A 5 1.49 0.42 -1.99
CA VAL A 5 0.57 -0.68 -1.69
C VAL A 5 -0.82 -0.12 -1.47
N ALA A 6 -1.76 -0.56 -2.28
CA ALA A 6 -3.18 -0.25 -2.16
C ALA A 6 -4.00 -1.53 -1.90
N SER A 7 -5.25 -1.40 -1.47
CA SER A 7 -6.18 -2.53 -1.31
C SER A 7 -7.47 -2.32 -2.10
N LEU A 8 -7.99 -3.40 -2.70
CA LEU A 8 -9.33 -3.43 -3.29
C LEU A 8 -10.45 -3.28 -2.24
N LYS A 9 -10.16 -3.49 -0.96
CA LYS A 9 -11.13 -3.35 0.14
C LYS A 9 -11.23 -1.93 0.69
N ASP A 10 -10.46 -0.99 0.14
CA ASP A 10 -10.37 0.38 0.63
C ASP A 10 -10.64 1.40 -0.49
N VAL A 11 -11.73 2.15 -0.34
CA VAL A 11 -12.17 3.17 -1.29
C VAL A 11 -11.17 4.33 -1.44
N ALA A 12 -10.49 4.72 -0.36
CA ALA A 12 -9.47 5.76 -0.40
C ALA A 12 -8.23 5.25 -1.15
N SER A 13 -7.82 4.01 -0.89
CA SER A 13 -6.73 3.36 -1.63
C SER A 13 -6.98 3.37 -3.14
N LEU A 14 -8.17 2.98 -3.58
CA LEU A 14 -8.52 2.95 -5.01
C LEU A 14 -8.60 4.34 -5.62
N THR A 15 -9.16 5.31 -4.89
CA THR A 15 -9.26 6.70 -5.34
C THR A 15 -7.87 7.31 -5.55
N ILE A 16 -6.98 7.15 -4.57
CA ILE A 16 -5.60 7.66 -4.66
C ILE A 16 -4.83 6.90 -5.74
N THR A 17 -4.96 5.58 -5.82
CA THR A 17 -4.32 4.77 -6.88
C THR A 17 -4.71 5.25 -8.27
N ARG A 18 -5.99 5.50 -8.51
CA ARG A 18 -6.46 6.06 -9.78
C ARG A 18 -5.77 7.38 -10.09
N GLN A 19 -5.75 8.32 -9.13
CA GLN A 19 -5.11 9.62 -9.32
C GLN A 19 -3.60 9.48 -9.60
N VAL A 20 -2.91 8.57 -8.91
CA VAL A 20 -1.49 8.28 -9.16
C VAL A 20 -1.27 7.74 -10.58
N LEU A 21 -2.08 6.76 -11.01
CA LEU A 21 -1.97 6.18 -12.35
C LEU A 21 -2.35 7.17 -13.47
N GLU A 22 -3.25 8.11 -13.21
CA GLU A 22 -3.73 9.12 -14.16
C GLU A 22 -2.71 10.26 -14.35
N HIS A 23 -1.98 10.64 -13.30
CA HIS A 23 -1.09 11.81 -13.31
C HIS A 23 0.40 11.49 -13.38
N TYR A 24 0.81 10.24 -13.18
CA TYR A 24 2.22 9.81 -13.24
C TYR A 24 2.42 8.71 -14.28
N PRO A 25 3.63 8.59 -14.87
CA PRO A 25 3.88 7.70 -16.01
C PRO A 25 4.05 6.23 -15.58
N PHE A 26 3.10 5.70 -14.81
CA PHE A 26 3.02 4.29 -14.49
C PHE A 26 2.62 3.48 -15.71
N LYS A 27 3.30 2.35 -15.91
CA LYS A 27 2.98 1.39 -16.96
C LYS A 27 2.78 0.00 -16.35
N PRO A 28 1.83 -0.80 -16.86
CA PRO A 28 1.71 -2.19 -16.46
C PRO A 28 2.99 -2.93 -16.81
N THR A 29 3.47 -3.80 -15.91
CA THR A 29 4.70 -4.59 -16.14
C THR A 29 4.44 -5.88 -16.91
N GLY A 30 3.16 -6.24 -17.14
CA GLY A 30 2.74 -7.54 -17.66
C GLY A 30 2.69 -8.64 -16.60
N GLN A 31 3.13 -8.35 -15.37
CA GLN A 31 3.05 -9.26 -14.22
C GLN A 31 1.82 -8.93 -13.36
N THR A 32 1.39 -9.90 -12.57
CA THR A 32 0.29 -9.76 -11.62
C THR A 32 0.67 -10.17 -10.21
N PHE A 33 0.11 -9.50 -9.20
CA PHE A 33 0.18 -9.89 -7.81
C PHE A 33 -1.24 -10.05 -7.27
N GLN A 34 -1.54 -11.19 -6.63
CA GLN A 34 -2.90 -11.56 -6.23
C GLN A 34 -3.92 -11.37 -7.39
N GLY A 35 -3.53 -11.70 -8.62
CA GLY A 35 -4.37 -11.53 -9.81
C GLY A 35 -4.69 -10.08 -10.21
N ASN A 36 -4.01 -9.08 -9.64
CA ASN A 36 -4.10 -7.67 -10.02
C ASN A 36 -2.81 -7.24 -10.75
N PRO A 37 -2.86 -6.34 -11.74
CA PRO A 37 -1.67 -5.89 -12.46
C PRO A 37 -0.70 -5.16 -11.53
N ILE A 38 0.59 -5.40 -11.75
CA ILE A 38 1.67 -4.60 -11.15
C ILE A 38 1.98 -3.45 -12.11
N TYR A 39 2.10 -2.24 -11.57
CA TYR A 39 2.51 -1.06 -12.33
C TYR A 39 3.90 -0.63 -11.89
N SER A 40 4.68 -0.08 -12.81
CA SER A 40 6.01 0.43 -12.51
C SER A 40 6.27 1.77 -13.22
N THR A 41 7.10 2.59 -12.61
CA THR A 41 7.64 3.81 -13.19
C THR A 41 8.98 4.19 -12.56
N ILE A 42 9.63 5.21 -13.11
CA ILE A 42 10.83 5.82 -12.53
C ILE A 42 10.50 7.24 -12.11
N VAL A 43 10.60 7.54 -10.81
CA VAL A 43 10.44 8.89 -10.26
C VAL A 43 11.76 9.29 -9.59
N ASN A 44 12.33 10.44 -9.95
CA ASN A 44 13.58 10.94 -9.37
C ASN A 44 14.71 9.89 -9.35
N LYS A 45 14.89 9.16 -10.46
CA LYS A 45 15.87 8.06 -10.62
C LYS A 45 15.65 6.86 -9.68
N LYS A 46 14.47 6.72 -9.07
CA LYS A 46 14.08 5.58 -8.25
C LYS A 46 12.97 4.80 -8.94
N GLU A 47 13.12 3.49 -8.99
CA GLU A 47 12.05 2.59 -9.39
C GLU A 47 10.94 2.61 -8.33
N VAL A 48 9.71 2.87 -8.78
CA VAL A 48 8.50 2.86 -7.96
C VAL A 48 7.54 1.84 -8.56
N ASN A 49 7.20 0.83 -7.77
CA ASN A 49 6.22 -0.17 -8.14
C ASN A 49 4.93 0.07 -7.36
N LEU A 50 3.78 -0.13 -8.00
CA LEU A 50 2.47 -0.04 -7.39
C LEU A 50 1.77 -1.39 -7.52
N ILE A 51 1.28 -1.88 -6.39
CA ILE A 51 0.51 -3.12 -6.31
C ILE A 51 -0.84 -2.86 -5.64
N ILE A 52 -1.81 -3.73 -5.95
CA ILE A 52 -3.15 -3.68 -5.38
C ILE A 52 -3.45 -5.04 -4.76
N LEU A 53 -3.66 -5.06 -3.45
CA LEU A 53 -4.02 -6.25 -2.67
C LEU A 53 -5.51 -6.58 -2.82
N ARG A 54 -5.86 -7.86 -2.69
CA ARG A 54 -7.25 -8.33 -2.55
C ARG A 54 -7.74 -8.36 -1.11
N GLU A 55 -6.82 -8.22 -0.17
CA GLU A 55 -7.08 -8.22 1.28
C GLU A 55 -6.86 -6.83 1.91
N GLU A 56 -7.24 -6.69 3.17
CA GLU A 56 -6.98 -5.47 3.94
C GLU A 56 -5.46 -5.26 4.08
N ALA A 57 -5.00 -4.03 3.89
CA ALA A 57 -3.57 -3.71 3.93
C ALA A 57 -2.91 -4.07 5.28
N VAL A 58 -3.67 -4.00 6.38
CA VAL A 58 -3.19 -4.37 7.73
C VAL A 58 -2.78 -5.85 7.85
N ASN A 59 -3.22 -6.70 6.92
CA ASN A 59 -2.90 -8.13 6.87
C ASN A 59 -1.72 -8.47 5.95
N ALA A 60 -1.02 -7.47 5.40
CA ALA A 60 0.06 -7.68 4.44
C ALA A 60 1.43 -7.96 5.09
N GLN A 61 1.51 -8.77 6.15
CA GLN A 61 2.76 -8.96 6.90
C GLN A 61 3.86 -9.66 6.08
N CYS A 62 3.48 -10.56 5.17
CA CYS A 62 4.42 -11.33 4.34
C CYS A 62 4.80 -10.62 3.03
N LEU A 63 4.50 -9.32 2.88
CA LEU A 63 4.69 -8.63 1.59
C LEU A 63 6.15 -8.64 1.12
N THR A 64 7.11 -8.58 2.05
CA THR A 64 8.54 -8.61 1.77
C THR A 64 9.06 -9.97 1.27
N GLU A 65 8.28 -11.04 1.41
CA GLU A 65 8.62 -12.34 0.82
C GLU A 65 8.43 -12.33 -0.70
N SER A 66 7.40 -11.63 -1.17
CA SER A 66 7.10 -11.49 -2.61
C SER A 66 7.84 -10.32 -3.26
N PHE A 67 8.15 -9.28 -2.49
CA PHE A 67 8.87 -8.10 -2.95
C PHE A 67 10.10 -7.89 -2.07
N PRO A 68 11.22 -8.59 -2.35
CA PRO A 68 12.39 -8.52 -1.50
C PRO A 68 13.10 -7.17 -1.58
N ASN A 69 13.65 -6.72 -0.45
CA ASN A 69 14.51 -5.53 -0.33
C ASN A 69 13.92 -4.20 -0.85
N PRO A 70 12.66 -3.83 -0.55
CA PRO A 70 12.17 -2.50 -0.85
C PRO A 70 12.92 -1.48 0.02
N SER A 71 13.30 -0.34 -0.56
CA SER A 71 13.90 0.75 0.20
C SER A 71 12.86 1.51 1.03
N LEU A 72 11.59 1.40 0.65
CA LEU A 72 10.44 1.99 1.34
C LEU A 72 9.17 1.28 0.85
N ILE A 73 8.26 1.00 1.78
CA ILE A 73 6.89 0.57 1.47
C ILE A 73 5.95 1.69 1.94
N VAL A 74 5.07 2.14 1.06
CA VAL A 74 4.06 3.16 1.37
C VAL A 74 2.68 2.55 1.18
N PHE A 75 1.97 2.37 2.28
CA PHE A 75 0.57 1.98 2.25
C PHE A 75 -0.30 3.19 1.98
N ILE A 76 -1.09 3.11 0.92
CA ILE A 76 -2.09 4.10 0.56
C ILE A 76 -3.40 3.56 1.10
N SER A 77 -3.96 4.17 2.15
CA SER A 77 -5.04 3.61 2.95
C SER A 77 -5.95 4.71 3.50
N ARG A 78 -7.19 4.38 3.80
CA ARG A 78 -8.09 5.22 4.59
C ARG A 78 -7.66 5.27 6.05
N HIS A 79 -8.00 6.36 6.70
CA HIS A 79 -8.11 6.44 8.15
C HIS A 79 -9.59 6.49 8.52
N SER A 80 -10.01 5.72 9.53
CA SER A 80 -11.40 5.65 9.98
C SER A 80 -11.48 5.98 11.47
N SER A 81 -12.24 7.02 11.82
CA SER A 81 -12.41 7.49 13.19
C SER A 81 -13.86 7.85 13.44
N THR A 82 -14.36 7.55 14.64
CA THR A 82 -15.70 7.95 15.11
C THR A 82 -15.89 9.47 15.16
N SER A 83 -14.80 10.23 15.29
CA SER A 83 -14.84 11.70 15.30
C SER A 83 -15.29 12.33 13.98
N GLY A 84 -15.20 11.59 12.86
CA GLY A 84 -15.60 12.07 11.53
C GLY A 84 -14.80 13.27 10.99
N LYS A 85 -13.70 13.66 11.66
CA LYS A 85 -12.92 14.85 11.28
C LYS A 85 -12.15 14.60 9.96
N PRO A 86 -12.32 15.44 8.93
CA PRO A 86 -11.52 15.36 7.71
C PRO A 86 -10.03 15.49 8.04
N THR A 87 -9.25 14.47 7.69
CA THR A 87 -7.85 14.35 8.09
C THR A 87 -7.03 13.70 6.99
N LEU A 88 -5.86 14.26 6.69
CA LEU A 88 -4.78 13.58 5.98
C LEU A 88 -3.71 13.21 7.02
N SER A 89 -3.36 11.93 7.10
CA SER A 89 -2.48 11.40 8.14
C SER A 89 -1.39 10.51 7.56
N ALA A 90 -0.28 10.40 8.27
CA ALA A 90 0.77 9.41 8.04
C ALA A 90 1.19 8.82 9.38
N HIS A 91 1.45 7.51 9.41
CA HIS A 91 1.98 6.81 10.57
C HIS A 91 2.69 5.52 10.12
N THR A 92 3.53 4.97 10.99
CA THR A 92 4.05 3.61 10.83
C THR A 92 3.07 2.59 11.44
N PRO A 93 2.94 1.38 10.88
CA PRO A 93 2.25 0.29 11.56
C PRO A 93 3.07 -0.20 12.77
N GLY A 94 2.40 -0.83 13.73
CA GLY A 94 3.02 -1.44 14.91
C GLY A 94 2.01 -1.64 16.04
N ASN A 95 2.21 -2.70 16.83
CA ASN A 95 1.38 -3.09 17.96
C ASN A 95 2.20 -3.01 19.26
N PHE A 96 1.85 -2.10 20.17
CA PHE A 96 2.47 -2.05 21.50
C PHE A 96 2.06 -3.24 22.41
N GLY A 97 0.92 -3.87 22.11
CA GLY A 97 0.32 -4.96 22.89
C GLY A 97 -0.28 -6.02 21.98
N GLU A 98 -1.55 -6.35 22.18
CA GLU A 98 -2.28 -7.30 21.32
C GLU A 98 -2.46 -6.74 19.90
N ALA A 99 -2.45 -7.64 18.91
CA ALA A 99 -2.59 -7.32 17.49
C ALA A 99 -4.05 -7.46 17.02
N ALA A 100 -4.95 -6.62 17.55
CA ALA A 100 -6.38 -6.71 17.27
C ALA A 100 -6.77 -6.34 15.82
N LEU A 101 -5.92 -5.59 15.11
CA LEU A 101 -6.16 -5.07 13.77
C LEU A 101 -5.02 -5.46 12.80
N GLY A 102 -4.55 -6.70 12.91
CA GLY A 102 -3.46 -7.23 12.08
C GLY A 102 -2.06 -7.02 12.69
N GLY A 103 -1.08 -7.70 12.11
CA GLY A 103 0.30 -7.73 12.58
C GLY A 103 0.54 -8.80 13.65
N LEU A 104 1.68 -8.70 14.31
CA LEU A 104 2.04 -9.54 15.45
C LEU A 104 2.02 -8.71 16.73
N PRO A 105 1.65 -9.30 17.89
CA PRO A 105 1.72 -8.60 19.16
C PRO A 105 3.15 -8.14 19.48
N ARG A 106 3.29 -6.92 20.03
CA ARG A 106 4.58 -6.33 20.46
C ARG A 106 5.62 -6.22 19.33
N GLN A 107 5.19 -5.92 18.11
CA GLN A 107 6.04 -5.65 16.94
C GLN A 107 5.65 -4.36 16.23
#